data_AF-D3Q368-F1
#
_entry.id   AF-D3Q368-F1
#
_cell.length_a   1.000
_cell.length_b   1.000
_cell.length_c   1.000
_cell.angle_alpha   90.00
_cell.angle_beta   90.00
_cell.angle_gamma   90.00
#
_symmetry.space_group_name_H-M   'P 1'
#
loop_
_entity.id
_entity.type
_entity.pdbx_description
1 polymer ?
#
loop_
_entity_poly.entity_id
_entity_poly.type
_entity_poly.pdbx_seq_one_letter_code
_entity_poly.pdbx_strand_id
1 'polypeptide(L)'
;MFASLLPGLRQLRAPLASGAAWLAVVWLWWGRHLPSRDEATGLLSDVYELTEHVGIAAVTAAMAFCAYIVGEVWEAIRGSHPAFRTTQIAEKAVSFPAFSLAPSRISKTWSAHGLLGFFTDSKAIFGDLFPNLGVKRPDSLNDEQKNELLEAMWRDINRAVSLTLDRDPELMAIYERASAEYWFRRLLAFPLGLAVGSATAASTSTWQMTVVGILVGAALWFTLNTQAQQKNGESVIAFLGAMYHEKLPCPALTEAGLRLFGPDEAGQSRTSNTGSVGYL
;
A
#
# COMPACT_ATOMS: atom_id res chain seq x y z
N MET A 1 -11.77 -4.40 26.08
CA MET A 1 -11.29 -5.76 25.70
C MET A 1 -11.58 -6.14 24.24
N PHE A 2 -12.56 -5.57 23.53
CA PHE A 2 -12.68 -5.76 22.06
C PHE A 2 -11.60 -5.04 21.23
N ALA A 3 -11.03 -3.94 21.75
CA ALA A 3 -9.96 -3.15 21.11
C ALA A 3 -8.69 -3.97 20.77
N SER A 4 -8.38 -5.01 21.55
CA SER A 4 -7.21 -5.88 21.38
C SER A 4 -7.46 -7.11 20.50
N LEU A 5 -8.72 -7.45 20.18
CA LEU A 5 -9.09 -8.48 19.18
C LEU A 5 -9.13 -7.93 17.75
N LEU A 6 -8.99 -6.61 17.57
CA LEU A 6 -9.17 -5.91 16.31
C LEU A 6 -7.94 -5.80 15.37
N PRO A 7 -6.71 -6.30 15.64
CA PRO A 7 -5.67 -6.31 14.61
C PRO A 7 -6.08 -7.15 13.39
N GLY A 8 -6.60 -8.36 13.61
CA GLY A 8 -7.06 -9.25 12.53
C GLY A 8 -8.28 -8.69 11.78
N LEU A 9 -9.28 -8.16 12.51
CA LEU A 9 -10.45 -7.51 11.91
C LEU A 9 -10.08 -6.28 11.07
N ARG A 10 -8.98 -5.58 11.40
CA ARG A 10 -8.48 -4.45 10.60
C ARG A 10 -7.97 -4.87 9.24
N GLN A 11 -7.44 -6.08 9.09
CA GLN A 11 -6.99 -6.61 7.81
C GLN A 11 -8.20 -7.04 6.96
N LEU A 12 -9.23 -7.62 7.58
CA LEU A 12 -10.46 -8.04 6.88
C LEU A 12 -11.24 -6.89 6.24
N ARG A 13 -11.12 -5.66 6.77
CA ARG A 13 -11.89 -4.51 6.27
C ARG A 13 -11.60 -4.19 4.80
N ALA A 14 -10.37 -4.39 4.34
CA ALA A 14 -9.96 -4.00 3.01
C ALA A 14 -10.44 -4.98 1.92
N PRO A 15 -10.25 -6.30 2.06
CA PRO A 15 -10.88 -7.28 1.18
C PRO A 15 -12.39 -7.19 1.22
N LEU A 16 -13.01 -7.11 2.41
CA LEU A 16 -14.47 -7.03 2.54
C LEU A 16 -15.06 -5.82 1.82
N ALA A 17 -14.50 -4.62 2.05
CA ALA A 17 -14.99 -3.40 1.40
C ALA A 17 -14.76 -3.42 -0.11
N SER A 18 -13.60 -3.91 -0.56
CA SER A 18 -13.27 -4.01 -1.98
C SER A 18 -14.21 -4.99 -2.70
N GLY A 19 -14.45 -6.16 -2.11
CA GLY A 19 -15.37 -7.13 -2.67
C GLY A 19 -16.83 -6.71 -2.60
N ALA A 20 -17.26 -6.00 -1.55
CA ALA A 20 -18.59 -5.40 -1.51
C ALA A 20 -18.77 -4.36 -2.63
N ALA A 21 -17.76 -3.55 -2.92
CA ALA A 21 -17.78 -2.63 -4.06
C ALA A 21 -17.86 -3.38 -5.40
N TRP A 22 -17.17 -4.51 -5.55
CA TRP A 22 -17.30 -5.38 -6.73
C TRP A 22 -18.69 -6.00 -6.87
N LEU A 23 -19.28 -6.51 -5.78
CA LEU A 23 -20.65 -7.01 -5.80
C LEU A 23 -21.64 -5.91 -6.17
N ALA A 24 -21.41 -4.67 -5.73
CA ALA A 24 -22.20 -3.52 -6.16
C ALA A 24 -22.07 -3.24 -7.66
N VAL A 25 -20.86 -3.34 -8.25
CA VAL A 25 -20.68 -3.25 -9.71
C VAL A 25 -21.50 -4.32 -10.42
N VAL A 26 -21.37 -5.59 -10.01
CA VAL A 26 -22.12 -6.71 -10.60
C VAL A 26 -23.63 -6.48 -10.48
N TRP A 27 -24.09 -6.04 -9.31
CA TRP A 27 -25.49 -5.70 -9.07
C TRP A 27 -25.98 -4.55 -9.97
N LEU A 28 -25.17 -3.51 -10.17
CA LEU A 28 -25.55 -2.40 -11.05
C LEU A 28 -25.69 -2.82 -12.51
N TRP A 29 -24.92 -3.81 -12.97
CA TRP A 29 -24.98 -4.31 -14.35
C TRP A 29 -26.08 -5.35 -14.56
N TRP A 30 -26.23 -6.31 -13.64
CA TRP A 30 -27.15 -7.44 -13.79
C TRP A 30 -28.40 -7.37 -12.93
N GLY A 31 -28.40 -6.60 -11.84
CA GLY A 31 -29.49 -6.61 -10.86
C GLY A 31 -30.85 -6.20 -11.44
N ARG A 32 -30.87 -5.36 -12.48
CA ARG A 32 -32.10 -4.98 -13.21
C ARG A 32 -32.66 -6.08 -14.10
N HIS A 33 -31.86 -7.07 -14.45
CA HIS A 33 -32.26 -8.20 -15.29
C HIS A 33 -32.69 -9.42 -14.47
N LEU A 34 -32.55 -9.36 -13.14
CA LEU A 34 -33.03 -10.42 -12.27
C LEU A 34 -34.56 -10.37 -12.25
N PRO A 35 -35.25 -11.48 -12.58
CA PRO A 35 -36.70 -11.54 -12.53
C PRO A 35 -37.18 -11.31 -11.10
N SER A 36 -38.39 -10.76 -10.98
CA SER A 36 -39.03 -10.62 -9.68
C SER A 36 -39.30 -12.00 -9.05
N ARG A 37 -39.58 -12.02 -7.74
CA ARG A 37 -39.84 -13.27 -7.01
C ARG A 37 -40.92 -14.13 -7.65
N ASP A 38 -41.97 -13.49 -8.18
CA ASP A 38 -43.13 -14.16 -8.79
C ASP A 38 -42.84 -14.67 -10.21
N GLU A 39 -41.81 -14.12 -10.86
CA GLU A 39 -41.38 -14.49 -12.22
C GLU A 39 -40.18 -15.46 -12.22
N ALA A 40 -39.52 -15.61 -11.07
CA ALA A 40 -38.33 -16.43 -10.94
C ALA A 40 -38.68 -17.92 -11.06
N THR A 41 -37.94 -18.63 -11.91
CA THR A 41 -38.10 -20.09 -12.11
C THR A 41 -36.77 -20.80 -11.87
N GLY A 42 -36.83 -22.08 -11.49
CA GLY A 42 -35.64 -22.91 -11.23
C GLY A 42 -34.80 -22.42 -10.05
N LEU A 43 -33.47 -22.49 -10.19
CA LEU A 43 -32.50 -22.20 -9.12
C LEU A 43 -32.69 -20.83 -8.45
N LEU A 44 -33.14 -19.82 -9.22
CA LEU A 44 -33.34 -18.48 -8.67
C LEU A 44 -34.56 -18.42 -7.73
N SER A 45 -35.61 -19.21 -8.02
CA SER A 45 -36.77 -19.36 -7.13
C SER A 45 -36.34 -20.02 -5.82
N ASP A 46 -35.54 -21.09 -5.90
CA ASP A 46 -34.98 -21.78 -4.72
C ASP A 46 -34.13 -20.84 -3.86
N VAL A 47 -33.33 -19.96 -4.48
CA VAL A 47 -32.55 -18.95 -3.76
C VAL A 47 -33.47 -17.98 -3.03
N TYR A 48 -34.54 -17.48 -3.65
CA TYR A 48 -35.51 -16.61 -2.98
C TYR A 48 -36.21 -17.29 -1.81
N GLU A 49 -36.65 -18.54 -1.97
CA GLU A 49 -37.23 -19.31 -0.87
C GLU A 49 -36.24 -19.52 0.27
N LEU A 50 -34.98 -19.85 -0.05
CA LEU A 50 -33.93 -20.01 0.96
C LEU A 50 -33.72 -18.72 1.77
N THR A 51 -33.79 -17.54 1.14
CA THR A 51 -33.64 -16.27 1.88
C THR A 51 -34.75 -16.04 2.90
N GLU A 52 -35.96 -16.54 2.66
CA GLU A 52 -37.07 -16.45 3.61
C GLU A 52 -36.89 -17.41 4.79
N HIS A 53 -36.42 -18.63 4.52
CA HIS A 53 -36.25 -19.65 5.56
C HIS A 53 -35.08 -19.36 6.50
N VAL A 54 -33.94 -18.90 5.96
CA VAL A 54 -32.72 -18.68 6.76
C VAL A 54 -32.74 -17.28 7.42
N GLY A 55 -33.53 -16.36 6.88
CA GLY A 55 -33.70 -15.01 7.40
C GLY A 55 -32.60 -14.03 6.96
N ILE A 56 -32.93 -12.74 7.05
CA ILE A 56 -32.09 -11.65 6.52
C ILE A 56 -30.68 -11.60 7.14
N ALA A 57 -30.53 -11.99 8.41
CA ALA A 57 -29.26 -11.98 9.11
C ALA A 57 -28.26 -12.97 8.49
N ALA A 58 -28.71 -14.20 8.20
CA ALA A 58 -27.87 -15.21 7.59
C ALA A 58 -27.54 -14.90 6.13
N VAL A 59 -28.50 -14.37 5.37
CA VAL A 59 -28.26 -13.89 4.00
C VAL A 59 -27.21 -12.78 4.00
N THR A 60 -27.31 -11.84 4.94
CA THR A 60 -26.33 -10.76 5.10
C THR A 60 -24.93 -11.30 5.43
N ALA A 61 -24.84 -12.29 6.33
CA ALA A 61 -23.58 -12.94 6.67
C ALA A 61 -22.97 -13.69 5.48
N ALA A 62 -23.79 -14.42 4.71
CA ALA A 62 -23.35 -15.10 3.49
C ALA A 62 -22.88 -14.11 2.43
N MET A 63 -23.61 -13.00 2.22
CA MET A 63 -23.21 -11.94 1.30
C MET A 63 -21.90 -11.25 1.73
N ALA A 64 -21.71 -11.01 3.03
CA ALA A 64 -20.46 -10.48 3.56
C ALA A 64 -19.30 -11.46 3.36
N PHE A 65 -19.53 -12.76 3.53
CA PHE A 65 -18.53 -13.79 3.23
C PHE A 65 -18.18 -13.83 1.73
N CYS A 66 -19.18 -13.80 0.84
CA CYS A 66 -18.95 -13.70 -0.60
C CYS A 66 -18.16 -12.44 -0.97
N ALA A 67 -18.52 -11.29 -0.40
CA ALA A 67 -17.77 -10.05 -0.58
C ALA A 67 -16.31 -10.21 -0.13
N TYR A 68 -16.06 -10.81 1.04
CA TYR A 68 -14.71 -11.08 1.50
C TYR A 68 -13.91 -11.94 0.51
N ILE A 69 -14.46 -13.07 0.05
CA ILE A 69 -13.81 -13.95 -0.94
C ILE A 69 -13.49 -13.21 -2.25
N VAL A 70 -14.44 -12.43 -2.77
CA VAL A 70 -14.23 -11.63 -3.98
C VAL A 70 -13.10 -10.61 -3.78
N GLY A 71 -13.04 -10.00 -2.60
CA GLY A 71 -11.96 -9.09 -2.20
C GLY A 71 -10.59 -9.75 -2.19
N GLU A 72 -10.47 -10.91 -1.55
CA GLU A 72 -9.23 -11.70 -1.48
C GLU A 72 -8.75 -12.14 -2.86
N VAL A 73 -9.67 -12.62 -3.71
CA VAL A 73 -9.37 -12.98 -5.11
C VAL A 73 -8.88 -11.76 -5.89
N TRP A 74 -9.51 -10.61 -5.70
CA TRP A 74 -9.10 -9.37 -6.35
C TRP A 74 -7.71 -8.89 -5.90
N GLU A 75 -7.40 -9.03 -4.61
CA GLU A 75 -6.06 -8.76 -4.08
C GLU A 75 -5.02 -9.71 -4.69
N ALA A 76 -5.31 -11.01 -4.74
CA ALA A 76 -4.42 -12.02 -5.31
C ALA A 76 -4.16 -11.77 -6.81
N ILE A 77 -5.21 -11.46 -7.59
CA ILE A 77 -5.09 -11.13 -9.01
C ILE A 77 -4.16 -9.93 -9.19
N ARG A 78 -4.32 -8.86 -8.40
CA ARG A 78 -3.41 -7.71 -8.48
C ARG A 78 -1.98 -8.02 -8.05
N GLY A 79 -1.77 -8.85 -7.04
CA GLY A 79 -0.42 -9.28 -6.63
C GLY A 79 0.30 -10.11 -7.69
N SER A 80 -0.45 -10.91 -8.46
CA SER A 80 0.09 -11.78 -9.51
C SER A 80 0.47 -11.06 -10.80
N HIS A 81 -0.24 -9.98 -11.15
CA HIS A 81 -0.12 -9.39 -12.48
C HIS A 81 1.16 -8.54 -12.64
N PRO A 82 1.98 -8.77 -13.67
CA PRO A 82 3.30 -8.16 -13.81
C PRO A 82 3.24 -6.63 -13.96
N ALA A 83 2.21 -6.06 -14.60
CA ALA A 83 2.01 -4.61 -14.65
C ALA A 83 1.73 -4.00 -13.27
N PHE A 84 1.24 -4.81 -12.31
CA PHE A 84 1.05 -4.39 -10.93
C PHE A 84 2.27 -4.72 -10.06
N ARG A 85 3.09 -5.73 -10.41
CA ARG A 85 4.41 -5.92 -9.80
C ARG A 85 5.39 -4.82 -10.17
N THR A 86 5.40 -4.37 -11.42
CA THR A 86 6.23 -3.24 -11.83
C THR A 86 5.78 -1.96 -11.15
N THR A 87 4.47 -1.76 -10.94
CA THR A 87 4.01 -0.68 -10.07
C THR A 87 4.28 -0.95 -8.61
N GLN A 88 4.31 -2.17 -8.07
CA GLN A 88 4.75 -2.40 -6.68
C GLN A 88 6.25 -2.14 -6.48
N ILE A 89 7.09 -2.50 -7.46
CA ILE A 89 8.53 -2.22 -7.41
C ILE A 89 8.77 -0.71 -7.62
N ALA A 90 8.05 -0.09 -8.55
CA ALA A 90 8.07 1.35 -8.75
C ALA A 90 7.42 2.12 -7.59
N GLU A 91 6.40 1.59 -6.91
CA GLU A 91 5.74 2.21 -5.75
C GLU A 91 6.55 2.02 -4.49
N LYS A 92 7.20 0.86 -4.28
CA LYS A 92 8.25 0.75 -3.28
C LYS A 92 9.38 1.76 -3.53
N ALA A 93 9.55 2.19 -4.78
CA ALA A 93 10.48 3.26 -5.15
C ALA A 93 9.90 4.69 -5.09
N VAL A 94 8.57 4.87 -5.13
CA VAL A 94 7.87 6.17 -5.32
C VAL A 94 7.04 6.57 -4.10
N SER A 95 6.74 5.65 -3.19
CA SER A 95 6.10 5.94 -1.91
C SER A 95 7.06 6.57 -0.91
N PHE A 96 7.98 7.41 -1.37
CA PHE A 96 8.75 8.28 -0.50
C PHE A 96 8.71 9.70 -1.08
N PRO A 97 8.04 10.65 -0.42
CA PRO A 97 7.79 11.97 -0.99
C PRO A 97 9.00 12.89 -0.85
N ALA A 98 9.60 13.26 -1.98
CA ALA A 98 10.07 14.62 -2.19
C ALA A 98 9.08 15.30 -3.16
N PHE A 99 8.68 16.51 -2.82
CA PHE A 99 7.44 17.15 -3.27
C PHE A 99 7.41 17.52 -4.77
N SER A 100 6.19 17.62 -5.30
CA SER A 100 5.80 17.83 -6.71
C SER A 100 6.45 19.01 -7.44
N LEU A 101 6.68 18.88 -8.76
CA LEU A 101 6.04 19.70 -9.82
C LEU A 101 6.46 19.25 -11.25
N ALA A 102 5.55 19.44 -12.21
CA ALA A 102 5.65 19.30 -13.68
C ALA A 102 5.37 17.91 -14.34
N PRO A 103 4.14 17.69 -14.85
CA PRO A 103 3.71 16.46 -15.56
C PRO A 103 4.32 16.22 -16.96
N SER A 104 5.22 17.06 -17.47
CA SER A 104 5.47 17.14 -18.93
C SER A 104 6.59 16.27 -19.50
N ARG A 105 7.23 15.38 -18.72
CA ARG A 105 8.31 14.49 -19.23
C ARG A 105 8.23 13.04 -18.74
N ILE A 106 7.03 12.51 -18.55
CA ILE A 106 6.81 11.14 -18.08
C ILE A 106 6.66 10.20 -19.27
N SER A 107 7.76 9.87 -19.96
CA SER A 107 7.84 8.59 -20.67
C SER A 107 9.29 8.12 -20.78
N LYS A 108 9.51 6.87 -20.33
CA LYS A 108 10.64 5.95 -20.64
C LYS A 108 11.74 5.61 -19.60
N THR A 109 11.76 6.09 -18.35
CA THR A 109 12.88 5.76 -17.41
C THR A 109 12.50 5.18 -16.03
N TRP A 110 11.32 4.58 -15.88
CA TRP A 110 10.73 4.28 -14.56
C TRP A 110 11.05 2.88 -13.93
N SER A 111 12.30 2.40 -13.96
CA SER A 111 12.63 1.12 -13.28
C SER A 111 13.99 1.03 -12.55
N ALA A 112 14.70 2.14 -12.33
CA ALA A 112 15.81 2.22 -11.37
C ALA A 112 16.08 3.69 -10.99
N HIS A 113 15.79 4.60 -11.92
CA HIS A 113 15.94 6.05 -11.75
C HIS A 113 14.91 6.67 -10.79
N GLY A 114 13.76 6.06 -10.50
CA GLY A 114 12.81 6.59 -9.52
C GLY A 114 13.33 6.49 -8.08
N LEU A 115 13.95 5.35 -7.75
CA LEU A 115 14.59 5.10 -6.46
C LEU A 115 15.90 5.88 -6.32
N LEU A 116 16.68 5.98 -7.40
CA LEU A 116 17.86 6.83 -7.48
C LEU A 116 17.52 8.33 -7.40
N GLY A 117 16.44 8.76 -8.05
CA GLY A 117 15.89 10.11 -7.96
C GLY A 117 15.49 10.46 -6.53
N PHE A 118 14.91 9.50 -5.81
CA PHE A 118 14.65 9.60 -4.38
C PHE A 118 15.95 9.75 -3.55
N PHE A 119 17.01 8.99 -3.81
CA PHE A 119 18.30 9.19 -3.13
C PHE A 119 18.93 10.56 -3.44
N THR A 120 18.74 11.09 -4.65
CA THR A 120 19.28 12.39 -5.06
C THR A 120 18.46 13.59 -4.58
N ASP A 121 17.13 13.47 -4.46
CA ASP A 121 16.24 14.54 -3.99
C ASP A 121 15.98 14.48 -2.48
N SER A 122 16.03 13.30 -1.86
CA SER A 122 15.96 13.12 -0.40
C SER A 122 17.30 13.34 0.27
N LYS A 123 18.10 14.26 -0.28
CA LYS A 123 19.35 14.74 0.32
C LYS A 123 19.17 15.17 1.77
N ALA A 124 17.98 15.59 2.19
CA ALA A 124 17.72 15.92 3.59
C ALA A 124 17.69 14.67 4.51
N ILE A 125 17.06 13.58 4.08
CA ILE A 125 16.91 12.36 4.91
C ILE A 125 18.16 11.47 4.76
N PHE A 126 18.61 11.27 3.53
CA PHE A 126 19.76 10.44 3.21
C PHE A 126 21.08 11.16 3.32
N GLY A 127 21.11 12.49 3.19
CA GLY A 127 22.32 13.26 3.46
C GLY A 127 22.75 13.21 4.91
N ASP A 128 21.84 12.93 5.84
CA ASP A 128 22.18 12.61 7.24
C ASP A 128 22.45 11.11 7.44
N LEU A 129 21.77 10.24 6.69
CA LEU A 129 21.90 8.79 6.79
C LEU A 129 23.26 8.26 6.25
N PHE A 130 23.66 8.72 5.06
CA PHE A 130 24.83 8.24 4.35
C PHE A 130 26.15 8.54 5.06
N PRO A 131 26.39 9.73 5.63
CA PRO A 131 27.59 10.02 6.40
C PRO A 131 27.76 9.10 7.61
N ASN A 132 26.66 8.79 8.31
CA ASN A 132 26.66 7.88 9.46
C ASN A 132 26.91 6.42 9.08
N LEU A 133 26.71 6.07 7.82
CA LEU A 133 27.06 4.78 7.23
C LEU A 133 28.44 4.77 6.56
N GLY A 134 29.20 5.88 6.64
CA GLY A 134 30.49 6.03 5.98
C GLY A 134 30.40 6.26 4.45
N VAL A 135 29.20 6.42 3.91
CA VAL A 135 28.98 6.62 2.47
C VAL A 135 29.17 8.10 2.15
N LYS A 136 30.37 8.48 1.69
CA LYS A 136 30.68 9.90 1.41
C LYS A 136 29.85 10.50 0.26
N ARG A 137 29.45 9.69 -0.74
CA ARG A 137 28.55 10.12 -1.83
C ARG A 137 27.74 8.94 -2.41
N PRO A 138 26.40 8.94 -2.35
CA PRO A 138 25.59 7.91 -3.00
C PRO A 138 25.72 7.93 -4.53
N ASP A 139 26.02 9.10 -5.11
CA ASP A 139 26.17 9.28 -6.56
C ASP A 139 27.38 8.53 -7.14
N SER A 140 28.36 8.15 -6.32
CA SER A 140 29.54 7.40 -6.78
C SER A 140 29.35 5.90 -6.83
N LEU A 141 28.22 5.37 -6.34
CA LEU A 141 27.93 3.94 -6.39
C LEU A 141 27.56 3.54 -7.82
N ASN A 142 28.09 2.40 -8.28
CA ASN A 142 27.60 1.78 -9.51
C ASN A 142 26.21 1.15 -9.25
N ASP A 143 25.51 0.73 -10.31
CA ASP A 143 24.15 0.20 -10.18
C ASP A 143 24.08 -1.12 -9.39
N GLU A 144 25.13 -1.93 -9.42
CA GLU A 144 25.24 -3.17 -8.65
C GLU A 144 25.33 -2.89 -7.15
N GLN A 145 26.18 -1.95 -6.74
CA GLN A 145 26.35 -1.53 -5.35
C GLN A 145 25.07 -0.88 -4.80
N LYS A 146 24.35 -0.12 -5.63
CA LYS A 146 23.05 0.45 -5.26
C LYS A 146 22.02 -0.64 -5.00
N ASN A 147 21.99 -1.66 -5.86
CA ASN A 147 21.09 -2.80 -5.68
C ASN A 147 21.46 -3.60 -4.42
N GLU A 148 22.74 -3.86 -4.17
CA GLU A 148 23.20 -4.54 -2.93
C GLU A 148 22.79 -3.76 -1.68
N LEU A 149 22.99 -2.44 -1.69
CA LEU A 149 22.60 -1.57 -0.58
C LEU A 149 21.09 -1.57 -0.37
N LEU A 150 20.30 -1.52 -1.45
CA LEU A 150 18.84 -1.58 -1.39
C LEU A 150 18.33 -2.92 -0.86
N GLU A 151 18.94 -4.03 -1.27
CA GLU A 151 18.62 -5.35 -0.73
C GLU A 151 19.00 -5.47 0.75
N ALA A 152 20.11 -4.88 1.17
CA ALA A 152 20.51 -4.81 2.58
C ALA A 152 19.52 -3.98 3.41
N MET A 153 19.14 -2.78 2.92
CA MET A 153 18.10 -1.96 3.53
C MET A 153 16.79 -2.72 3.67
N TRP A 154 16.35 -3.40 2.61
CA TRP A 154 15.10 -4.14 2.61
C TRP A 154 15.13 -5.30 3.62
N ARG A 155 16.26 -6.03 3.72
CA ARG A 155 16.45 -7.08 4.73
C ARG A 155 16.36 -6.53 6.15
N ASP A 156 17.02 -5.41 6.42
CA ASP A 156 16.98 -4.79 7.74
C ASP A 156 15.62 -4.19 8.09
N ILE A 157 14.89 -3.61 7.13
CA ILE A 157 13.51 -3.15 7.36
C ILE A 157 12.63 -4.33 7.79
N ASN A 158 12.67 -5.45 7.07
CA ASN A 158 11.87 -6.63 7.41
C ASN A 158 12.23 -7.19 8.79
N ARG A 159 13.52 -7.17 9.14
CA ARG A 159 13.99 -7.58 10.47
C ARG A 159 13.62 -6.59 11.56
N ALA A 160 13.71 -5.30 11.28
CA ALA A 160 13.31 -4.25 12.19
C ALA A 160 11.82 -4.38 12.50
N VAL A 161 10.97 -4.67 11.51
CA VAL A 161 9.52 -4.85 11.74
C VAL A 161 9.26 -5.98 12.75
N SER A 162 9.98 -7.11 12.65
CA SER A 162 9.83 -8.20 13.61
C SER A 162 10.38 -7.86 15.00
N LEU A 163 11.45 -7.07 15.09
CA LEU A 163 12.03 -6.63 16.37
C LEU A 163 11.21 -5.52 17.05
N THR A 164 10.59 -4.63 16.28
CA THR A 164 9.74 -3.54 16.78
C THR A 164 8.47 -4.08 17.44
N LEU A 165 7.97 -5.23 16.98
CA LEU A 165 6.79 -5.88 17.54
C LEU A 165 6.90 -6.07 19.06
N ASP A 166 8.09 -6.41 19.56
CA ASP A 166 8.37 -6.59 20.99
C ASP A 166 8.84 -5.31 21.68
N ARG A 167 9.61 -4.45 21.00
CA ARG A 167 10.27 -3.29 21.62
C ARG A 167 9.40 -2.04 21.75
N ASP A 168 8.60 -1.73 20.72
CA ASP A 168 7.85 -0.48 20.63
C ASP A 168 6.47 -0.74 19.98
N PRO A 169 5.51 -1.26 20.75
CA PRO A 169 4.19 -1.61 20.23
C PRO A 169 3.40 -0.40 19.73
N GLU A 170 3.72 0.81 20.22
CA GLU A 170 3.09 2.05 19.76
C GLU A 170 3.52 2.39 18.33
N LEU A 171 4.84 2.34 18.06
CA LEU A 171 5.37 2.54 16.72
C LEU A 171 4.80 1.51 15.73
N MET A 172 4.71 0.25 16.15
CA MET A 172 4.11 -0.79 15.31
C MET A 172 2.62 -0.49 15.04
N ALA A 173 1.87 -0.04 16.05
CA ALA A 173 0.47 0.32 15.87
C ALA A 173 0.29 1.49 14.87
N ILE A 174 1.19 2.48 14.88
CA ILE A 174 1.21 3.57 13.89
C ILE A 174 1.48 3.03 12.49
N TYR A 175 2.51 2.19 12.34
CA TYR A 175 2.86 1.56 11.06
C TYR A 175 1.71 0.70 10.51
N GLU A 176 1.16 -0.21 11.32
CA GLU A 176 0.04 -1.08 10.94
C GLU A 176 -1.19 -0.27 10.55
N ARG A 177 -1.49 0.81 11.28
CA ARG A 177 -2.62 1.70 10.95
C ARG A 177 -2.42 2.36 9.59
N ALA A 178 -1.25 2.91 9.34
CA ALA A 178 -0.95 3.57 8.07
C ALA A 178 -0.91 2.58 6.89
N SER A 179 -0.32 1.40 7.10
CA SER A 179 -0.28 0.31 6.12
C SER A 179 -1.69 -0.23 5.81
N ALA A 180 -2.50 -0.50 6.83
CA ALA A 180 -3.88 -0.94 6.63
C ALA A 180 -4.74 0.11 5.91
N GLU A 181 -4.46 1.40 6.11
CA GLU A 181 -5.15 2.49 5.40
C GLU A 181 -4.72 2.59 3.94
N TYR A 182 -3.42 2.43 3.67
CA TYR A 182 -2.87 2.32 2.34
C TYR A 182 -3.55 1.18 1.56
N TRP A 183 -3.55 -0.03 2.11
CA TRP A 183 -4.15 -1.20 1.46
C TRP A 183 -5.65 -1.04 1.26
N PHE A 184 -6.37 -0.49 2.24
CA PHE A 184 -7.79 -0.20 2.10
C PHE A 184 -8.09 0.71 0.89
N ARG A 185 -7.41 1.87 0.80
CA ARG A 185 -7.62 2.83 -0.29
C ARG A 185 -7.24 2.23 -1.63
N ARG A 186 -6.09 1.58 -1.69
CA ARG A 186 -5.59 0.92 -2.89
C ARG A 186 -6.56 -0.17 -3.36
N LEU A 187 -7.06 -0.99 -2.44
CA LEU A 187 -7.93 -2.11 -2.77
C LEU A 187 -9.30 -1.62 -3.29
N LEU A 188 -9.82 -0.57 -2.67
CA LEU A 188 -11.13 -0.01 -2.96
C LEU A 188 -11.17 0.92 -4.19
N ALA A 189 -10.07 1.60 -4.52
CA ALA A 189 -10.04 2.68 -5.52
C ALA A 189 -10.66 2.28 -6.87
N PHE A 190 -10.27 1.13 -7.40
CA PHE A 190 -10.73 0.67 -8.71
C PHE A 190 -12.22 0.24 -8.71
N PRO A 191 -12.65 -0.73 -7.89
CA PRO A 191 -14.06 -1.16 -7.88
C PRO A 191 -15.00 -0.02 -7.49
N LEU A 192 -14.58 0.90 -6.60
CA LEU A 192 -15.41 2.05 -6.25
C LEU A 192 -15.55 3.03 -7.43
N GLY A 193 -14.46 3.35 -8.13
CA GLY A 193 -14.52 4.17 -9.34
C GLY A 193 -15.42 3.54 -10.42
N LEU A 194 -15.32 2.23 -10.59
CA LEU A 194 -16.17 1.47 -11.52
C LEU A 194 -17.64 1.46 -11.08
N ALA A 195 -17.93 1.31 -9.79
CA ALA A 195 -19.28 1.33 -9.23
C ALA A 195 -19.94 2.69 -9.44
N VAL A 196 -19.22 3.78 -9.16
CA VAL A 196 -19.72 5.15 -9.38
C VAL A 196 -20.01 5.38 -10.87
N GLY A 197 -19.06 5.03 -11.75
CA GLY A 197 -19.27 5.17 -13.19
C GLY A 197 -20.45 4.34 -13.71
N SER A 198 -20.60 3.11 -13.21
CA SER A 198 -21.71 2.22 -13.56
C SER A 198 -23.05 2.74 -13.07
N ALA A 199 -23.11 3.28 -11.85
CA ALA A 199 -24.32 3.85 -11.29
C ALA A 199 -24.77 5.08 -12.08
N THR A 200 -23.86 5.97 -12.45
CA THR A 200 -24.15 7.15 -13.29
C THR A 200 -24.61 6.76 -14.70
N ALA A 201 -23.97 5.76 -15.30
CA ALA A 201 -24.37 5.22 -16.60
C ALA A 201 -25.78 4.61 -16.56
N ALA A 202 -26.10 3.88 -15.48
CA ALA A 202 -27.39 3.24 -15.31
C ALA A 202 -28.52 4.23 -14.99
N SER A 203 -28.23 5.40 -14.43
CA SER A 203 -29.24 6.39 -14.05
C SER A 203 -29.58 7.40 -15.15
N THR A 204 -28.77 7.51 -16.21
CA THR A 204 -28.95 8.56 -17.22
C THR A 204 -29.17 7.99 -18.61
N SER A 205 -30.15 8.51 -19.35
CA SER A 205 -30.37 8.08 -20.75
C SER A 205 -29.41 8.69 -21.76
N THR A 206 -28.66 9.74 -21.39
CA THR A 206 -27.72 10.40 -22.30
C THR A 206 -26.31 9.85 -22.15
N TRP A 207 -25.71 9.47 -23.28
CA TRP A 207 -24.32 9.00 -23.35
C TRP A 207 -23.32 9.98 -22.72
N GLN A 208 -23.63 11.28 -22.75
CA GLN A 208 -22.81 12.34 -22.14
C GLN A 208 -22.64 12.13 -20.64
N MET A 209 -23.72 11.78 -19.92
CA MET A 209 -23.62 11.54 -18.48
C MET A 209 -22.91 10.22 -18.16
N THR A 210 -22.95 9.24 -19.07
CA THR A 210 -22.12 8.03 -18.95
C THR A 210 -20.63 8.41 -19.01
N VAL A 211 -20.24 9.27 -19.95
CA VAL A 211 -18.85 9.78 -20.03
C VAL A 211 -18.47 10.54 -18.76
N VAL A 212 -19.34 11.42 -18.25
CA VAL A 212 -19.12 12.13 -16.98
C VAL A 212 -18.94 11.14 -15.83
N GLY A 213 -19.78 10.11 -15.73
CA GLY A 213 -19.67 9.06 -14.72
C GLY A 213 -18.34 8.31 -14.78
N ILE A 214 -17.88 7.95 -15.98
CA ILE A 214 -16.58 7.31 -16.19
C ILE A 214 -15.44 8.24 -15.75
N LEU A 215 -15.50 9.52 -16.11
CA LEU A 215 -14.49 10.50 -15.72
C LEU A 215 -14.45 10.72 -14.20
N VAL A 216 -15.61 10.79 -13.54
CA VAL A 216 -15.71 10.88 -12.07
C VAL A 216 -15.14 9.61 -11.43
N GLY A 217 -15.46 8.43 -11.96
CA GLY A 217 -14.92 7.16 -11.50
C GLY A 217 -13.39 7.08 -11.63
N ALA A 218 -12.84 7.52 -12.77
CA ALA A 218 -11.41 7.59 -13.01
C ALA A 218 -10.70 8.60 -12.10
N ALA A 219 -11.30 9.78 -11.89
CA ALA A 219 -10.78 10.80 -10.98
C ALA A 219 -10.77 10.31 -9.52
N LEU A 220 -11.83 9.61 -9.09
CA LEU A 220 -11.91 9.00 -7.77
C LEU A 220 -10.84 7.91 -7.60
N TRP A 221 -10.68 7.03 -8.58
CA TRP A 221 -9.63 6.01 -8.60
C TRP A 221 -8.24 6.65 -8.47
N PHE A 222 -7.95 7.67 -9.28
CA PHE A 222 -6.68 8.38 -9.25
C PHE A 222 -6.42 9.03 -7.88
N THR A 223 -7.42 9.75 -7.34
CA THR A 223 -7.32 10.44 -6.04
C THR A 223 -7.10 9.48 -4.88
N LEU A 224 -7.80 8.36 -4.86
CA LEU A 224 -7.61 7.35 -3.82
C LEU A 224 -6.25 6.67 -3.93
N ASN A 225 -5.76 6.45 -5.15
CA ASN A 225 -4.44 5.87 -5.37
C ASN A 225 -3.32 6.83 -4.95
N THR A 226 -3.42 8.13 -5.24
CA THR A 226 -2.42 9.12 -4.80
C THR A 226 -2.41 9.27 -3.28
N GLN A 227 -3.59 9.31 -2.64
CA GLN A 227 -3.69 9.33 -1.17
C GLN A 227 -3.15 8.04 -0.53
N ALA A 228 -3.37 6.89 -1.15
CA ALA A 228 -2.77 5.64 -0.71
C ALA A 228 -1.24 5.76 -0.73
N GLN A 229 -0.66 6.22 -1.84
CA GLN A 229 0.80 6.39 -1.95
C GLN A 229 1.37 7.35 -0.89
N GLN A 230 0.68 8.47 -0.63
CA GLN A 230 1.09 9.40 0.42
C GLN A 230 1.12 8.73 1.80
N LYS A 231 0.10 7.93 2.13
CA LYS A 231 0.04 7.20 3.42
C LYS A 231 1.09 6.10 3.55
N ASN A 232 1.46 5.47 2.43
CA ASN A 232 2.58 4.54 2.44
C ASN A 232 3.91 5.27 2.72
N GLY A 233 4.10 6.47 2.17
CA GLY A 233 5.31 7.25 2.48
C GLY A 233 5.40 7.72 3.91
N GLU A 234 4.30 8.17 4.49
CA GLU A 234 4.25 8.52 5.93
C GLU A 234 4.62 7.31 6.81
N SER A 235 4.14 6.10 6.48
CA SER A 235 4.41 4.89 7.28
C SER A 235 5.89 4.49 7.22
N VAL A 236 6.50 4.56 6.04
CA VAL A 236 7.90 4.17 5.88
C VAL A 236 8.83 5.24 6.46
N ILE A 237 8.53 6.53 6.31
CA ILE A 237 9.31 7.59 6.96
C ILE A 237 9.27 7.46 8.49
N ALA A 238 8.09 7.24 9.08
CA ALA A 238 7.97 7.03 10.52
C ALA A 238 8.81 5.83 10.99
N PHE A 239 8.80 4.76 10.21
CA PHE A 239 9.56 3.55 10.49
C PHE A 239 11.08 3.75 10.35
N LEU A 240 11.52 4.41 9.27
CA LEU A 240 12.93 4.75 9.06
C LEU A 240 13.45 5.69 10.15
N GLY A 241 12.65 6.70 10.54
CA GLY A 241 13.00 7.62 11.62
C GLY A 241 13.20 6.90 12.94
N ALA A 242 12.35 5.92 13.25
CA ALA A 242 12.53 5.11 14.45
C ALA A 242 13.73 4.16 14.40
N MET A 243 14.05 3.59 13.23
CA MET A 243 15.30 2.84 13.06
C MET A 243 16.52 3.73 13.26
N TYR A 244 16.46 4.97 12.77
CA TYR A 244 17.59 5.90 12.78
C TYR A 244 17.86 6.52 14.15
N HIS A 245 16.82 6.84 14.93
CA HIS A 245 16.98 7.34 16.31
C HIS A 245 17.34 6.20 17.31
N GLU A 246 18.19 5.27 16.86
CA GLU A 246 18.91 4.21 17.61
C GLU A 246 18.06 3.16 18.35
N LYS A 247 16.74 3.08 18.09
CA LYS A 247 15.92 2.05 18.73
C LYS A 247 16.12 0.64 18.15
N LEU A 248 16.65 0.52 16.93
CA LEU A 248 16.69 -0.75 16.19
C LEU A 248 18.05 -1.02 15.52
N PRO A 249 18.62 -2.23 15.68
CA PRO A 249 19.88 -2.60 15.04
C PRO A 249 19.69 -2.86 13.53
N CYS A 250 20.56 -2.29 12.69
CA CYS A 250 20.60 -2.48 11.23
C CYS A 250 21.86 -3.25 10.79
N PRO A 251 21.95 -4.56 11.07
CA PRO A 251 23.16 -5.34 10.81
C PRO A 251 23.44 -5.56 9.32
N ALA A 252 22.43 -5.75 8.46
CA ALA A 252 22.66 -5.97 7.03
C ALA A 252 23.17 -4.70 6.35
N LEU A 253 22.67 -3.53 6.76
CA LEU A 253 23.14 -2.24 6.29
C LEU A 253 24.57 -1.97 6.74
N THR A 254 24.88 -2.33 7.99
CA THR A 254 26.24 -2.25 8.53
C THR A 254 27.18 -3.17 7.76
N GLU A 255 26.77 -4.41 7.48
CA GLU A 255 27.54 -5.38 6.71
C GLU A 255 27.76 -4.94 5.25
N ALA A 256 26.71 -4.43 4.60
CA ALA A 256 26.81 -3.89 3.25
C ALA A 256 27.73 -2.66 3.21
N GLY A 257 27.63 -1.75 4.19
CA GLY A 257 28.55 -0.63 4.32
C GLY A 257 30.00 -1.10 4.49
N LEU A 258 30.24 -2.08 5.36
CA LEU A 258 31.58 -2.65 5.55
C LEU A 258 32.15 -3.31 4.29
N ARG A 259 31.31 -4.01 3.50
CA ARG A 259 31.72 -4.62 2.23
C ARG A 259 32.01 -3.59 1.15
N LEU A 260 31.18 -2.56 1.05
CA LEU A 260 31.26 -1.56 -0.02
C LEU A 260 32.37 -0.54 0.21
N PHE A 261 32.67 -0.19 1.47
CA PHE A 261 33.60 0.91 1.81
C PHE A 261 34.84 0.44 2.59
N GLY A 262 34.91 -0.83 2.98
CA GLY A 262 36.02 -1.39 3.75
C GLY A 262 36.01 -0.99 5.24
N PRO A 263 36.73 -1.74 6.09
CA PRO A 263 36.74 -1.51 7.54
C PRO A 263 37.41 -0.20 7.97
N ASP A 264 38.39 0.27 7.20
CA ASP A 264 39.20 1.45 7.56
C ASP A 264 38.41 2.77 7.46
N GLU A 265 37.42 2.85 6.57
CA GLU A 265 36.54 4.03 6.47
C GLU A 265 35.36 3.96 7.46
N ALA A 266 34.88 2.76 7.79
CA ALA A 266 33.75 2.58 8.70
C ALA A 266 34.10 2.83 10.19
N GLY A 267 35.36 2.62 10.58
CA GLY A 267 35.82 2.75 11.97
C GLY A 267 35.98 4.19 12.47
N GLN A 268 36.31 5.15 11.59
CA GLN A 268 36.60 6.54 11.99
C GLN A 268 35.36 7.37 12.37
N SER A 269 34.17 7.00 11.88
CA SER A 269 32.92 7.75 12.14
C SER A 269 32.33 7.50 13.53
N ARG A 270 32.51 6.30 14.11
CA ARG A 270 31.86 5.92 15.38
C ARG A 270 32.50 6.48 16.64
N THR A 271 33.79 6.80 16.61
CA THR A 271 34.51 7.19 17.85
C THR A 271 34.43 8.68 18.18
N SER A 272 33.87 9.53 17.30
CA SER A 272 33.81 10.98 17.55
C SER A 272 32.46 11.50 18.05
N ASN A 273 31.41 10.68 18.14
CA ASN A 273 30.06 11.15 18.45
C ASN A 273 29.41 10.53 19.69
N THR A 274 30.18 9.89 20.57
CA THR A 274 29.71 9.48 21.91
C THR A 274 29.70 10.64 22.92
N GLY A 275 29.55 11.88 22.44
CA GLY A 275 29.21 13.00 23.30
C GLY A 275 27.82 12.74 23.88
N SER A 276 27.75 12.56 25.19
CA SER A 276 26.54 12.32 25.96
C SER A 276 25.42 13.29 25.57
N VAL A 277 24.49 12.85 24.72
CA VAL A 277 23.22 13.53 24.53
C VAL A 277 22.41 13.25 25.77
N GLY A 278 22.44 14.19 26.72
CA GLY A 278 21.60 14.16 27.91
C GLY A 278 20.13 14.26 27.49
N TYR A 279 19.38 13.20 27.74
CA TYR A 279 17.92 13.23 27.64
C TYR A 279 17.37 14.03 28.83
N LEU A 280 16.79 15.20 28.54
CA LEU A 280 15.85 15.92 29.40
C LEU A 280 14.43 15.69 28.86
#